data_AF-A0AAD5A783-F1
#
_entry.id   AF-A0AAD5A783-F1
#
_cell.length_a   1.000
_cell.length_b   1.000
_cell.length_c   1.000
_cell.angle_alpha   90.00
_cell.angle_beta   90.00
_cell.angle_gamma   90.00
#
_symmetry.space_group_name_H-M   'P 1'
#
loop_
_entity.id
_entity.type
_entity.pdbx_description
1 polymer ?
#
loop_
_entity_poly.entity_id
_entity_poly.type
_entity_poly.pdbx_seq_one_letter_code
_entity_poly.pdbx_strand_id
1 'polypeptide(L)'
;PDIVSSPNFVIEVTKKGAKNSLVFDCHFPEDEISHGEGEEESDIFTIREVSFQPEGEEDWKETSYTLNTDSLDWALYDHLMDFLADRGVDNTFADELIELSTALEHQEYIKFLEDLNGFIKCQ
;
A
#
# COMPACT_ATOMS: atom_id res chain seq x y z
N PRO A 1 -2.28 10.63 21.49
CA PRO A 1 -1.94 9.83 20.30
C PRO A 1 -3.08 9.93 19.30
N ASP A 2 -2.85 10.67 18.23
CA ASP A 2 -3.76 10.64 17.09
C ASP A 2 -3.68 9.23 16.49
N ILE A 3 -4.82 8.55 16.37
CA ILE A 3 -4.88 7.22 15.77
C ILE A 3 -4.81 7.44 14.26
N VAL A 4 -3.67 7.08 13.67
CA VAL A 4 -3.42 7.17 12.24
C VAL A 4 -3.54 5.77 11.65
N SER A 5 -4.21 5.66 10.50
CA SER A 5 -4.36 4.41 9.75
C SER A 5 -3.39 4.42 8.57
N SER A 6 -2.36 3.58 8.64
CA SER A 6 -1.35 3.37 7.60
C SER A 6 -1.46 1.95 7.05
N PRO A 7 -2.48 1.64 6.23
CA PRO A 7 -2.71 0.29 5.73
C PRO A 7 -1.69 -0.10 4.65
N ASN A 8 -1.33 -1.38 4.57
CA ASN A 8 -0.65 -1.88 3.38
C ASN A 8 -1.54 -1.70 2.15
N PHE A 9 -0.92 -1.45 1.00
CA PHE A 9 -1.64 -1.21 -0.24
C PHE A 9 -0.97 -1.92 -1.41
N VAL A 10 -1.78 -2.31 -2.38
CA VAL A 10 -1.32 -3.05 -3.56
C VAL A 10 -1.53 -2.19 -4.79
N ILE A 11 -0.47 -2.00 -5.57
CA ILE A 11 -0.52 -1.30 -6.85
C ILE A 11 -0.50 -2.33 -7.98
N GLU A 12 -1.56 -2.36 -8.77
CA GLU A 12 -1.63 -3.15 -9.99
C GLU A 12 -1.45 -2.24 -11.21
N VAL A 13 -0.41 -2.48 -12.01
CA VAL A 13 -0.16 -1.77 -13.27
C VAL A 13 -0.47 -2.67 -14.46
N THR A 14 -1.60 -2.37 -15.11
CA THR A 14 -2.04 -3.05 -16.32
C THR A 14 -1.67 -2.23 -17.57
N LYS A 15 -1.22 -2.90 -18.64
CA LYS A 15 -0.97 -2.27 -19.94
C LYS A 15 -1.94 -2.83 -20.97
N LYS A 16 -2.50 -1.96 -21.82
CA LYS A 16 -3.44 -2.38 -22.88
C LYS A 16 -2.82 -3.48 -23.75
N GLY A 17 -3.45 -4.65 -23.78
CA GLY A 17 -3.02 -5.79 -24.58
C GLY A 17 -1.93 -6.66 -23.95
N ALA A 18 -1.53 -6.36 -22.70
CA ALA A 18 -0.75 -7.32 -21.90
C ALA A 18 -1.64 -8.52 -21.53
N LYS A 19 -1.01 -9.64 -21.15
CA LYS A 19 -1.73 -10.77 -20.54
C LYS A 19 -1.63 -10.79 -19.02
N ASN A 20 -0.66 -10.04 -18.51
CA ASN A 20 -0.29 -10.00 -17.11
C ASN A 20 -0.18 -8.53 -16.69
N SER A 21 -0.57 -8.26 -15.46
CA SER A 21 -0.31 -7.02 -14.74
C SER A 21 0.97 -7.14 -13.92
N LEU A 22 1.64 -6.01 -13.69
CA LEU A 22 2.73 -5.91 -12.74
C LEU A 22 2.16 -5.44 -11.40
N VAL A 23 2.32 -6.24 -10.36
CA VAL A 23 1.72 -6.03 -9.03
C VAL A 23 2.81 -5.74 -8.02
N PHE A 24 2.64 -4.67 -7.25
CA PHE A 24 3.52 -4.23 -6.18
C PHE A 24 2.75 -4.29 -4.87
N ASP A 25 3.27 -5.04 -3.89
CA ASP A 25 2.80 -5.01 -2.51
C ASP A 25 3.62 -3.96 -1.74
N CYS A 26 2.97 -2.90 -1.31
CA CYS A 26 3.59 -1.75 -0.66
C CYS A 26 3.14 -1.64 0.79
N HIS A 27 4.04 -1.18 1.66
CA HIS A 27 3.75 -1.01 3.07
C HIS A 27 4.41 0.25 3.63
N PHE A 28 3.82 0.74 4.72
CA PHE A 28 4.39 1.81 5.51
C PHE A 28 5.34 1.19 6.55
N PRO A 29 6.65 1.49 6.52
CA PRO A 29 7.59 0.92 7.48
C PRO A 29 7.26 1.39 8.91
N GLU A 30 7.29 0.46 9.87
CA GLU A 30 6.90 0.72 11.27
C GLU A 30 7.91 1.61 12.04
N ASP A 31 9.17 1.71 11.58
CA ASP A 31 10.29 2.23 12.38
C ASP A 31 10.81 3.63 12.02
N GLU A 32 10.37 4.30 10.94
CA GLU A 32 10.97 5.59 10.53
C GLU A 32 9.97 6.68 10.11
N ILE A 33 9.09 7.08 11.04
CA ILE A 33 8.54 8.46 11.04
C ILE A 33 9.38 9.38 11.96
N SER A 34 10.56 8.88 12.38
CA SER A 34 11.57 9.66 13.09
C SER A 34 12.21 10.62 12.09
N HIS A 35 11.82 11.89 12.16
CA HIS A 35 12.54 13.02 11.59
C HIS A 35 14.06 12.89 11.85
N GLY A 36 14.77 12.29 10.90
CA GLY A 36 16.22 12.24 10.86
C GLY A 36 16.72 13.51 10.19
N GLU A 37 17.44 14.33 10.94
CA GLU A 37 18.17 15.49 10.42
C GLU A 37 19.25 15.00 9.44
N GLY A 38 18.91 14.90 8.16
CA GLY A 38 19.81 14.51 7.08
C GLY A 38 19.07 14.52 5.75
N GLU A 39 19.39 15.49 4.90
CA GLU A 39 18.75 15.78 3.61
C GLU A 39 18.90 14.65 2.57
N GLU A 40 18.11 13.59 2.69
CA GLU A 40 17.66 12.74 1.58
C GLU A 40 16.20 12.38 1.90
N GLU A 41 15.24 12.67 1.01
CA GLU A 41 13.81 12.38 1.24
C GLU A 41 13.65 10.88 1.59
N SER A 42 13.38 10.56 2.86
CA SER A 42 13.04 9.20 3.24
C SER A 42 11.70 8.83 2.59
N ASP A 43 11.67 7.76 1.80
CA ASP A 43 10.43 7.27 1.21
C ASP A 43 9.39 6.95 2.29
N ILE A 44 8.17 7.47 2.13
CA ILE A 44 7.08 7.31 3.11
C ILE A 44 6.56 5.87 3.11
N PHE A 45 6.68 5.18 1.98
CA PHE A 45 6.31 3.79 1.81
C PHE A 45 7.43 3.03 1.12
N THR A 46 7.43 1.71 1.27
CA THR A 46 8.40 0.83 0.60
C THR A 46 7.69 -0.33 -0.10
N ILE A 47 8.30 -0.83 -1.17
CA ILE A 47 7.83 -2.00 -1.89
C ILE A 47 8.37 -3.23 -1.15
N ARG A 48 7.49 -4.15 -0.74
CA ARG A 48 7.86 -5.40 -0.07
C ARG A 48 8.03 -6.54 -1.07
N GLU A 49 7.10 -6.67 -1.99
CA GLU A 49 7.05 -7.75 -2.97
C GLU A 49 6.59 -7.26 -4.33
N VAL A 50 7.15 -7.84 -5.40
CA VAL A 50 6.76 -7.56 -6.78
C VAL A 50 6.47 -8.87 -7.49
N SER A 51 5.36 -8.93 -8.22
CA SER A 51 5.01 -10.11 -9.01
C SER A 51 4.33 -9.74 -10.33
N PHE A 52 4.37 -10.67 -11.29
CA PHE A 52 3.49 -10.61 -12.45
C PHE A 52 2.28 -11.49 -12.19
N GLN A 53 1.09 -10.90 -12.22
CA GLN A 53 -0.18 -11.63 -12.06
C GLN A 53 -0.96 -11.62 -13.37
N PRO A 54 -1.71 -12.69 -13.71
CA PRO A 54 -2.58 -12.68 -14.88
C PRO A 54 -3.63 -11.56 -14.78
N GLU A 55 -3.85 -10.85 -15.89
CA GLU A 55 -4.84 -9.75 -15.92
C GLU A 55 -6.26 -10.29 -15.69
N GLY A 56 -7.00 -9.65 -14.78
CA GLY A 56 -8.41 -9.95 -14.52
C GLY A 56 -8.68 -11.09 -13.54
N GLU A 57 -7.66 -11.56 -12.81
CA GLU A 57 -7.86 -12.44 -11.66
C GLU A 57 -7.88 -11.64 -10.36
N GLU A 58 -8.92 -11.83 -9.55
CA GLU A 58 -9.06 -11.13 -8.25
C GLU A 58 -8.11 -11.68 -7.18
N ASP A 59 -7.72 -12.95 -7.29
CA ASP A 59 -6.90 -13.63 -6.30
C ASP A 59 -5.41 -13.67 -6.71
N TRP A 60 -4.54 -13.40 -5.74
CA TRP A 60 -3.11 -13.56 -5.92
C TRP A 60 -2.76 -15.02 -6.20
N LYS A 61 -2.17 -15.30 -7.37
CA LYS A 61 -1.68 -16.65 -7.66
C LYS A 61 -0.39 -16.92 -6.92
N GLU A 62 -0.46 -17.78 -5.91
CA GLU A 62 0.72 -18.31 -5.18
C GLU A 62 1.74 -19.01 -6.10
N THR A 63 1.29 -19.48 -7.28
CA THR A 63 2.18 -20.10 -8.28
C THR A 63 2.94 -19.11 -9.15
N SER A 64 2.56 -17.84 -9.13
CA SER A 64 3.30 -16.77 -9.79
C SER A 64 4.60 -16.52 -9.02
N TYR A 65 5.68 -16.26 -9.76
CA TYR A 65 6.93 -15.88 -9.12
C TYR A 65 6.78 -14.53 -8.43
N THR A 66 7.06 -14.50 -7.13
CA THR A 66 7.10 -13.29 -6.32
C THR A 66 8.53 -12.98 -5.94
N LEU A 67 8.95 -11.75 -6.23
CA LEU A 67 10.25 -11.22 -5.89
C LEU A 67 10.12 -10.41 -4.61
N ASN A 68 10.76 -10.86 -3.53
CA ASN A 68 10.95 -10.05 -2.33
C ASN A 68 12.06 -9.02 -2.59
N THR A 69 11.81 -7.78 -2.16
CA THR A 69 12.67 -6.63 -2.45
C THR A 69 13.90 -6.53 -1.55
N ASP A 70 13.93 -7.21 -0.39
CA ASP A 70 15.08 -7.21 0.53
C ASP A 70 16.36 -7.76 -0.12
N SER A 71 16.20 -8.60 -1.16
CA SER A 71 17.30 -9.21 -1.91
C SER A 71 17.62 -8.49 -3.21
N LEU A 72 16.96 -7.36 -3.50
CA LEU A 72 17.17 -6.61 -4.75
C LEU A 72 18.44 -5.76 -4.69
N ASP A 73 19.04 -5.57 -5.87
CA ASP A 73 20.03 -4.53 -6.05
C ASP A 73 19.34 -3.16 -5.92
N TRP A 74 19.96 -2.25 -5.16
CA TRP A 74 19.43 -0.92 -4.86
C TRP A 74 19.06 -0.15 -6.13
N ALA A 75 19.84 -0.26 -7.21
CA ALA A 75 19.54 0.47 -8.45
C ALA A 75 18.27 -0.07 -9.12
N LEU A 76 17.96 -1.37 -9.00
CA LEU A 76 16.70 -1.90 -9.51
C LEU A 76 15.52 -1.44 -8.63
N TYR A 77 15.72 -1.40 -7.31
CA TYR A 77 14.71 -0.87 -6.39
C TYR A 77 14.35 0.59 -6.70
N ASP A 78 15.36 1.45 -6.88
CA ASP A 78 15.15 2.86 -7.25
C ASP A 78 14.36 2.99 -8.56
N HIS A 79 14.68 2.20 -9.59
CA HIS A 79 13.91 2.23 -10.84
C HIS A 79 12.45 1.76 -10.67
N LEU A 80 12.15 0.89 -9.70
CA LEU A 80 10.78 0.48 -9.40
C LEU A 80 10.02 1.60 -8.68
N MET A 81 10.67 2.30 -7.76
CA MET A 81 10.11 3.49 -7.10
C MET A 81 9.85 4.61 -8.11
N ASP A 82 10.82 4.93 -8.97
CA ASP A 82 10.65 5.90 -10.07
C ASP A 82 9.48 5.52 -10.99
N PHE A 83 9.33 4.23 -11.30
CA PHE A 83 8.24 3.73 -12.13
C PHE A 83 6.85 3.92 -11.50
N LEU A 84 6.76 3.83 -10.16
CA LEU A 84 5.54 4.11 -9.40
C LEU A 84 5.28 5.63 -9.36
N ALA A 85 6.31 6.43 -9.11
CA ALA A 85 6.23 7.89 -9.08
C ALA A 85 5.77 8.47 -10.44
N ASP A 86 6.30 7.94 -11.55
CA ASP A 86 5.87 8.28 -12.92
C ASP A 86 4.36 8.04 -13.18
N ARG A 87 3.72 7.22 -12.36
CA ARG A 87 2.28 6.91 -12.40
C ARG A 87 1.47 7.67 -11.34
N GLY A 88 2.11 8.57 -10.60
CA GLY A 88 1.51 9.33 -9.52
C GLY A 88 1.40 8.57 -8.20
N VAL A 89 2.14 7.46 -8.04
CA VAL A 89 2.28 6.76 -6.75
C VAL A 89 3.62 7.18 -6.15
N ASP A 90 3.62 8.34 -5.49
CA ASP A 90 4.77 8.96 -4.84
C ASP A 90 4.47 9.23 -3.35
N ASN A 91 5.38 9.94 -2.67
CA ASN A 91 5.20 10.32 -1.26
C ASN A 91 3.95 11.19 -1.03
N THR A 92 3.54 12.01 -2.00
CA THR A 92 2.30 12.82 -1.87
C THR A 92 1.07 11.90 -1.87
N PHE A 93 1.03 10.92 -2.78
CA PHE A 93 -0.02 9.90 -2.77
C PHE A 93 -0.07 9.12 -1.45
N ALA A 94 1.09 8.75 -0.92
CA ALA A 94 1.20 7.99 0.32
C ALA A 94 0.62 8.76 1.52
N ASP A 95 0.93 10.06 1.63
CA ASP A 95 0.34 10.95 2.64
C ASP A 95 -1.18 11.08 2.51
N GLU A 96 -1.67 11.32 1.28
CA GLU A 96 -3.11 11.41 1.01
C GLU A 96 -3.84 10.09 1.33
N LEU A 97 -3.20 8.94 1.07
CA LEU A 97 -3.75 7.63 1.39
C LEU A 97 -3.88 7.41 2.90
N ILE A 98 -2.89 7.85 3.69
CA ILE A 98 -2.94 7.78 5.16
C ILE A 98 -4.11 8.63 5.68
N GLU A 99 -4.26 9.86 5.18
CA GLU A 99 -5.36 10.74 5.58
C GLU A 99 -6.73 10.11 5.24
N LEU A 100 -6.88 9.64 4.01
CA LEU A 100 -8.11 8.97 3.55
C LEU A 100 -8.42 7.73 4.38
N SER A 101 -7.43 6.86 4.61
CA SER A 101 -7.61 5.65 5.39
C SER A 101 -8.03 5.97 6.82
N THR A 102 -7.41 6.97 7.44
CA THR A 102 -7.75 7.41 8.80
C THR A 102 -9.19 7.91 8.90
N ALA A 103 -9.64 8.69 7.91
CA ALA A 103 -11.03 9.15 7.85
C ALA A 103 -12.03 7.99 7.67
N LEU A 104 -11.71 7.03 6.79
CA LEU A 104 -12.55 5.85 6.55
C LEU A 104 -12.61 4.93 7.76
N GLU A 105 -11.50 4.66 8.41
CA GLU A 105 -11.42 3.85 9.62
C GLU A 105 -12.31 4.44 10.72
N HIS A 106 -12.24 5.75 10.93
CA HIS A 106 -13.09 6.43 11.91
C HIS A 106 -14.58 6.31 11.56
N GLN A 107 -14.93 6.46 10.28
CA GLN A 107 -16.31 6.33 9.81
C GLN A 107 -16.86 4.92 10.04
N GLU A 108 -16.13 3.88 9.62
CA GLU A 108 -16.58 2.50 9.76
C GLU A 108 -16.56 2.05 11.23
N TYR A 109 -15.66 2.57 12.06
CA TYR A 109 -15.68 2.33 13.51
C TYR A 109 -16.98 2.82 14.16
N ILE A 110 -17.44 4.04 13.84
CA ILE A 110 -18.71 4.56 14.36
C ILE A 110 -19.86 3.66 13.94
N LYS A 111 -19.93 3.31 12.65
CA LYS A 111 -20.97 2.44 12.10
C LYS A 111 -20.97 1.06 12.75
N PHE A 112 -19.79 0.48 12.98
CA PHE A 112 -19.64 -0.76 13.73
C PHE A 112 -20.23 -0.67 15.14
N LEU A 113 -20.01 0.45 15.85
CA LEU A 113 -20.60 0.67 17.17
C LEU A 113 -22.13 0.80 17.11
N GLU A 114 -22.66 1.44 16.07
CA GLU A 114 -24.12 1.54 15.85
C GLU A 114 -24.73 0.16 15.61
N ASP A 115 -24.12 -0.64 14.74
CA ASP A 115 -24.54 -2.01 14.44
C ASP A 115 -24.45 -2.91 15.68
N LEU A 116 -23.36 -2.80 16.45
CA LEU A 116 -23.17 -3.53 17.71
C LEU A 116 -24.24 -3.16 18.74
N ASN A 117 -24.55 -1.87 18.88
CA ASN A 117 -25.61 -1.40 19.76
C ASN A 117 -26.99 -1.91 19.30
N GLY A 118 -27.25 -1.92 17.99
CA GLY A 118 -28.44 -2.51 17.40
C GLY A 118 -28.56 -4.00 17.70
N PHE A 119 -27.46 -4.75 17.55
CA PHE A 119 -27.39 -6.17 17.86
C PHE A 119 -27.69 -6.46 19.34
N ILE A 120 -27.09 -5.71 20.27
CA ILE A 120 -27.30 -5.88 21.72
C ILE A 120 -28.74 -5.54 22.13
N LYS A 121 -29.38 -4.58 21.45
CA LYS A 121 -30.76 -4.15 21.75
C LYS A 121 -31.84 -5.08 21.19
N CYS A 122 -31.49 -6.02 20.30
CA CYS A 122 -32.43 -7.03 19.85
C CYS A 122 -32.72 -8.02 20.99
N GLN A 123 -33.87 -7.84 21.66
CA GLN A 123 -34.49 -8.81 22.59
C GLN A 123 -35.69 -9.48 21.94
#